data_AF-T0R7V4-F1
#
_entry.id   AF-T0R7V4-F1
#
_cell.length_a   1.000
_cell.length_b   1.000
_cell.length_c   1.000
_cell.angle_alpha   90.00
_cell.angle_beta   90.00
_cell.angle_gamma   90.00
#
_symmetry.space_group_name_H-M   'P 1'
#
loop_
_entity.id
_entity.type
_entity.pdbx_description
1 polymer ?
#
loop_
_entity_poly.entity_id
_entity_poly.type
_entity_poly.pdbx_seq_one_letter_code
_entity_poly.pdbx_strand_id
1 'polypeptide(L)' 'MKDFSDLSEWSPKRLRTLRNNLNNRIETFKNNPNNPKALQPSHALYGMEEGECQELLKKVRELLLKLK' A
#
# COMPACT_ATOMS: atom_id res chain seq x y z
N MET A 1 -8.06 -9.92 -6.56
CA MET A 1 -6.97 -8.92 -6.44
C MET A 1 -7.65 -7.55 -6.34
N LYS A 2 -7.31 -6.70 -5.36
CA LYS A 2 -7.83 -5.33 -5.41
C LYS A 2 -7.11 -4.61 -6.53
N ASP A 3 -7.87 -4.06 -7.46
CA ASP A 3 -7.31 -3.27 -8.52
C ASP A 3 -6.93 -1.89 -7.97
N PHE A 4 -5.66 -1.51 -8.18
CA PHE A 4 -5.10 -0.21 -7.84
C PHE A 4 -4.73 0.59 -9.09
N SER A 5 -5.21 0.17 -10.27
CA SER A 5 -5.02 0.84 -11.56
C SER A 5 -5.52 2.28 -11.54
N ASP A 6 -6.67 2.52 -10.89
CA ASP A 6 -7.23 3.84 -10.71
C ASP A 6 -7.53 4.15 -9.23
N LEU A 7 -6.80 5.13 -8.72
CA LEU A 7 -6.93 5.66 -7.36
C LEU A 7 -7.42 7.11 -7.35
N SER A 8 -7.68 7.70 -8.53
CA SER A 8 -8.02 9.12 -8.67
C SER A 8 -9.36 9.46 -8.03
N GLU A 9 -10.32 8.53 -8.07
CA GLU A 9 -11.65 8.68 -7.46
C GLU A 9 -11.70 8.31 -5.97
N TRP A 10 -10.58 7.85 -5.40
CA TRP A 10 -10.58 7.43 -4.01
C TRP A 10 -10.65 8.63 -3.07
N SER A 11 -11.53 8.54 -2.06
CA SER A 11 -11.62 9.58 -1.04
C SER A 11 -10.30 9.75 -0.28
N PRO A 12 -9.98 10.96 0.22
CA PRO A 12 -8.77 11.20 1.00
C PRO A 12 -8.63 10.24 2.20
N LYS A 13 -9.74 9.85 2.82
CA LYS A 13 -9.76 8.87 3.92
C LYS A 13 -9.26 7.51 3.45
N ARG A 14 -9.76 7.00 2.33
CA ARG A 14 -9.32 5.71 1.76
C ARG A 14 -7.86 5.73 1.35
N LEU A 15 -7.39 6.83 0.75
CA LEU A 15 -5.98 7.01 0.39
C LEU A 15 -5.07 7.02 1.62
N ARG A 16 -5.46 7.70 2.71
CA ARG A 16 -4.72 7.66 3.98
C ARG A 16 -4.67 6.26 4.58
N THR A 17 -5.77 5.52 4.57
CA THR A 17 -5.80 4.12 5.00
C THR A 17 -4.85 3.26 4.17
N LEU A 18 -4.88 3.39 2.84
CA LEU A 18 -3.99 2.64 1.96
C LEU A 18 -2.52 2.99 2.21
N ARG A 19 -2.18 4.28 2.33
CA ARG A 19 -0.83 4.74 2.70
C ARG A 19 -0.35 4.11 4.00
N ASN A 20 -1.20 4.05 5.03
CA ASN A 20 -0.84 3.46 6.32
C ASN A 20 -0.58 1.96 6.20
N ASN A 21 -1.45 1.23 5.48
CA ASN A 21 -1.25 -0.20 5.22
C ASN A 21 0.06 -0.46 4.48
N LEU A 22 0.40 0.37 3.50
CA LEU A 22 1.64 0.27 2.73
C LEU A 22 2.87 0.53 3.60
N ASN A 23 2.86 1.60 4.41
CA ASN A 23 3.95 1.87 5.35
C ASN A 23 4.18 0.68 6.31
N ASN A 24 3.11 0.15 6.92
CA ASN A 24 3.19 -1.00 7.82
C ASN A 24 3.73 -2.25 7.11
N ARG A 25 3.33 -2.44 5.84
CA ARG A 25 3.78 -3.59 5.05
C ARG A 25 5.28 -3.48 4.71
N ILE A 26 5.73 -2.30 4.28
CA ILE A 26 7.14 -2.02 4.01
C ILE A 26 7.98 -2.19 5.29
N GLU A 27 7.50 -1.72 6.44
CA GLU A 27 8.16 -1.94 7.72
C GLU A 27 8.27 -3.43 8.07
N THR A 28 7.25 -4.23 7.77
CA THR A 28 7.29 -5.68 7.95
C THR A 28 8.40 -6.32 7.12
N PHE A 29 8.57 -5.92 5.86
CA PHE A 29 9.65 -6.39 4.98
C PHE A 29 11.03 -6.02 5.54
N LYS A 30 11.21 -4.77 5.96
CA LYS A 30 12.48 -4.29 6.55
C LYS A 30 12.86 -5.04 7.81
N ASN A 31 11.91 -5.29 8.70
CA ASN A 31 12.16 -5.94 9.99
C ASN A 31 12.29 -7.47 9.85
N ASN A 32 11.76 -8.07 8.78
CA ASN A 32 11.72 -9.52 8.57
C ASN A 32 12.08 -9.88 7.11
N PRO A 33 13.29 -9.57 6.64
CA PRO A 33 13.64 -9.69 5.21
C PRO A 33 13.56 -11.13 4.67
N ASN A 34 13.83 -12.13 5.53
CA ASN A 34 13.85 -13.53 5.11
C ASN A 34 12.49 -14.24 5.22
N ASN A 35 11.56 -13.71 6.01
CA ASN A 35 10.24 -14.33 6.22
C ASN A 35 9.20 -13.29 6.69
N PRO A 36 8.82 -12.35 5.83
CA PRO A 36 7.83 -11.34 6.18
C PRO A 36 6.46 -12.01 6.36
N LYS A 37 5.81 -11.74 7.50
CA LYS A 37 4.48 -12.30 7.82
C LYS A 37 3.54 -12.20 6.62
N ALA A 38 3.00 -13.32 6.16
CA ALA A 38 2.04 -13.33 5.06
C ALA A 38 0.75 -12.60 5.47
N LEU A 39 0.18 -11.85 4.53
CA LEU A 39 -1.14 -11.25 4.69
C LEU A 39 -2.22 -12.29 4.35
N GLN A 40 -3.43 -12.09 4.85
CA GLN A 40 -4.57 -12.93 4.45
C GLN A 40 -5.01 -12.59 3.02
N PRO A 41 -5.59 -13.54 2.25
CA PRO A 41 -6.08 -13.30 0.89
C PRO A 41 -7.07 -12.14 0.73
N SER A 42 -7.82 -11.82 1.79
CA SER A 42 -8.77 -10.70 1.84
C SER A 42 -8.10 -9.33 2.03
N HIS A 43 -6.83 -9.30 2.45
CA HIS A 43 -6.11 -8.06 2.68
C HIS A 43 -5.82 -7.36 1.35
N ALA A 44 -5.86 -6.02 1.36
CA ALA A 44 -5.70 -5.23 0.15
C ALA A 44 -4.34 -5.42 -0.55
N LEU A 45 -3.29 -5.68 0.23
CA LEU A 45 -1.92 -5.86 -0.22
C LEU A 45 -1.50 -7.34 -0.29
N TYR A 46 -2.47 -8.27 -0.31
CA TYR A 46 -2.16 -9.69 -0.40
C TYR A 46 -1.42 -10.01 -1.69
N GLY A 47 -0.35 -10.80 -1.58
CA GLY A 47 0.48 -11.20 -2.72
C GLY A 47 1.43 -10.12 -3.24
N MET A 48 1.42 -8.92 -2.65
CA MET A 48 2.32 -7.84 -3.08
C MET A 48 3.71 -7.99 -2.48
N GLU A 49 4.72 -7.76 -3.30
CA GLU A 49 6.13 -7.70 -2.92
C GLU A 49 6.53 -6.31 -2.40
N GLU A 50 7.73 -6.19 -1.83
CA GLU A 50 8.21 -4.92 -1.27
C GLU A 50 8.29 -3.83 -2.34
N GLY A 51 8.83 -4.14 -3.52
CA GLY A 51 8.94 -3.18 -4.63
C GLY A 51 7.58 -2.64 -5.06
N GLU A 52 6.60 -3.52 -5.26
CA GLU A 52 5.23 -3.13 -5.62
C GLU A 52 4.58 -2.25 -4.55
N CYS A 53 4.82 -2.54 -3.27
CA CYS A 53 4.34 -1.71 -2.17
C CYS A 53 4.98 -0.31 -2.18
N GLN A 54 6.28 -0.21 -2.48
CA GLN A 54 6.98 1.07 -2.56
C GLN A 54 6.48 1.93 -3.72
N GLU A 55 6.28 1.33 -4.91
CA GLU A 55 5.74 2.03 -6.08
C GLU A 55 4.31 2.54 -5.83
N LEU A 56 3.45 1.69 -5.26
CA LEU A 56 2.08 2.09 -4.92
C LEU A 56 2.06 3.21 -3.87
N LEU A 57 2.95 3.16 -2.87
CA LEU A 57 3.07 4.19 -1.86
C LEU A 57 3.45 5.55 -2.45
N LYS A 58 4.33 5.59 -3.44
CA LYS A 58 4.69 6.81 -4.15
C LYS A 58 3.45 7.43 -4.81
N LYS A 59 2.70 6.64 -5.59
CA LYS A 59 1.45 7.09 -6.24
C LYS A 59 0.43 7.63 -5.24
N VAL A 60 0.19 6.92 -4.14
CA VAL A 60 -0.76 7.34 -3.10
C VAL A 60 -0.33 8.65 -2.43
N ARG A 61 0.97 8.87 -2.20
CA ARG A 61 1.49 10.11 -1.62
C ARG A 61 1.29 11.29 -2.57
N GLU A 62 1.57 11.11 -3.85
CA GLU A 62 1.35 12.14 -4.87
C GLU A 62 -0.12 12.55 -4.97
N LEU A 63 -1.05 11.59 -4.96
CA LEU A 63 -2.49 11.86 -4.95
C LEU A 63 -2.92 12.62 -3.68
N LEU A 64 -2.44 12.20 -2.50
CA LEU A 64 -2.75 12.90 -1.25
C LEU A 64 -2.20 14.33 -1.20
N LEU A 65 -1.09 14.62 -1.87
CA LEU A 65 -0.56 15.98 -1.99
C LEU A 65 -1.42 16.85 -2.89
N LYS A 66 -1.96 16.30 -3.99
CA LYS A 66 -2.86 17.02 -4.91
C LYS A 66 -4.23 17.34 -4.32
N LEU A 67 -4.65 16.61 -3.28
CA LEU A 67 -5.92 16.79 -2.58
C LEU A 67 -5.84 17.76 -1.39
N LYS A 68 -4.66 18.33 -1.11
CA LYS A 68 -4.46 19.39 -0.13
C LYS A 68 -4.67 20.75 -0.77
#